data_AF-A0A228RG64-F1
#
_entry.id   AF-A0A228RG64-F1
#
_cell.length_a   1.000
_cell.length_b   1.000
_cell.length_c   1.000
_cell.angle_alpha   90.00
_cell.angle_beta   90.00
_cell.angle_gamma   90.00
#
_symmetry.space_group_name_H-M   'P 1'
#
loop_
_entity.id
_entity.type
_entity.pdbx_description
1 polymer ?
#
loop_
_entity_poly.entity_id
_entity_poly.type
_entity_poly.pdbx_seq_one_letter_code
_entity_poly.pdbx_strand_id
1 'polypeptide(L)'
;MRNAMRGTSLIEAMLAIALLATVMLAVAGSQLAMARAQRATIWRERALWLADARIERLHVAAEADDGLAARVAASLPGGTMTRGDGPDGVRYTFVGWRGGNAATGPRCEVAGGSAQPPSCVRIPYREAEADER
;
A
#
# COMPACT_ATOMS: atom_id res chain seq x y z
N MET A 1 -50.55 -38.80 18.83
CA MET A 1 -49.32 -38.63 18.02
C MET A 1 -49.14 -37.16 17.58
N ARG A 2 -48.73 -36.25 18.47
CA ARG A 2 -48.40 -34.85 18.09
C ARG A 2 -47.38 -34.29 19.08
N ASN A 3 -46.10 -34.65 18.94
CA ASN A 3 -44.97 -33.97 19.61
C ASN A 3 -43.63 -34.17 18.87
N ALA A 4 -43.56 -35.03 17.85
CA ALA A 4 -42.32 -35.30 17.11
C ALA A 4 -41.91 -34.19 16.11
N MET A 5 -42.81 -33.29 15.70
CA MET A 5 -42.53 -32.24 14.69
C MET A 5 -42.00 -30.91 15.25
N ARG A 6 -42.03 -30.68 16.58
CA ARG A 6 -41.56 -29.41 17.17
C ARG A 6 -40.04 -29.36 17.39
N GLY A 7 -39.40 -30.51 17.54
CA GLY A 7 -37.93 -30.59 17.72
C GLY A 7 -37.14 -30.41 16.43
N THR A 8 -37.65 -30.93 15.31
CA THR A 8 -37.00 -30.81 14.00
C THR A 8 -37.06 -29.39 13.44
N SER A 9 -38.20 -28.69 13.57
CA SER A 9 -38.34 -27.30 13.11
C SER A 9 -37.44 -26.31 13.88
N LEU A 10 -37.21 -26.52 15.18
CA LEU A 10 -36.33 -25.65 15.97
C LEU A 10 -34.86 -25.89 15.65
N ILE A 11 -34.44 -27.15 15.48
CA ILE A 11 -33.08 -27.49 15.04
C ILE A 11 -32.82 -26.95 13.63
N GLU A 12 -33.77 -27.09 12.72
CA GLU A 12 -33.68 -26.56 11.36
C GLU A 12 -33.58 -25.04 11.36
N ALA A 13 -34.40 -24.35 12.15
CA ALA A 13 -34.31 -22.90 12.30
C ALA A 13 -32.95 -22.47 12.89
N MET A 14 -32.46 -23.17 13.92
CA MET A 14 -31.15 -22.89 14.50
C MET A 14 -30.02 -23.16 13.52
N LEU A 15 -30.12 -24.20 12.70
CA LEU A 15 -29.15 -24.51 11.65
C LEU A 15 -29.17 -23.42 10.56
N ALA A 16 -30.36 -23.01 10.10
CA ALA A 16 -30.49 -21.94 9.12
C ALA A 16 -29.90 -20.63 9.64
N ILE A 17 -30.18 -20.27 10.91
CA ILE A 17 -29.60 -19.09 11.55
C ILE A 17 -28.07 -19.21 11.65
N ALA A 18 -27.55 -20.37 12.05
CA ALA A 18 -26.11 -20.61 12.13
C ALA A 18 -25.44 -20.47 10.76
N LEU A 19 -26.03 -21.06 9.71
CA LEU A 19 -25.53 -20.96 8.35
C LEU A 19 -25.57 -19.51 7.85
N LEU A 20 -26.68 -18.80 8.04
CA LEU A 20 -26.79 -17.38 7.68
C LEU A 20 -25.74 -16.54 8.41
N ALA A 21 -25.52 -16.78 9.70
CA ALA A 21 -24.51 -16.07 10.48
C ALA A 21 -23.09 -16.33 9.94
N THR A 22 -22.76 -17.59 9.62
CA THR A 22 -21.45 -17.93 9.04
C THR A 22 -21.22 -17.29 7.67
N VAL A 23 -22.25 -17.28 6.80
CA VAL A 23 -22.18 -16.62 5.49
C VAL A 23 -21.97 -15.11 5.66
N MET A 24 -22.71 -14.47 6.56
CA MET A 24 -22.56 -13.04 6.82
C MET A 24 -21.17 -12.69 7.35
N LEU A 25 -20.61 -13.54 8.22
CA LEU A 25 -19.24 -13.37 8.72
C LEU A 25 -18.20 -13.50 7.59
N ALA A 26 -18.38 -14.45 6.68
CA ALA A 26 -17.51 -14.62 5.52
C ALA A 26 -17.58 -13.39 4.57
N VAL A 27 -18.77 -12.86 4.32
CA VAL A 27 -18.98 -11.66 3.50
C VAL A 27 -18.36 -10.43 4.15
N ALA A 28 -18.57 -10.21 5.45
CA ALA A 28 -17.96 -9.09 6.17
C ALA A 28 -16.42 -9.20 6.14
N GLY A 29 -15.88 -10.40 6.32
CA GLY A 29 -14.45 -10.67 6.22
C GLY A 29 -13.88 -10.33 4.84
N SER A 30 -14.56 -10.72 3.76
CA SER A 30 -14.11 -10.44 2.38
C SER A 30 -14.17 -8.94 2.05
N GLN A 31 -15.24 -8.26 2.46
CA GLN A 31 -15.36 -6.80 2.30
C GLN A 31 -14.24 -6.06 3.02
N LEU A 32 -13.92 -6.48 4.25
CA LEU A 32 -12.84 -5.89 5.03
C LEU A 32 -11.46 -6.14 4.40
N ALA A 33 -11.22 -7.34 3.87
CA ALA A 33 -9.99 -7.65 3.15
C ALA A 33 -9.86 -6.79 1.87
N MET A 34 -10.94 -6.65 1.09
CA MET A 34 -10.98 -5.84 -0.12
C MET A 34 -10.75 -4.35 0.18
N ALA A 35 -11.40 -3.81 1.22
CA ALA A 35 -11.20 -2.43 1.64
C ALA A 35 -9.74 -2.13 2.05
N ARG A 36 -9.08 -3.09 2.71
CA ARG A 36 -7.64 -2.98 3.05
C ARG A 36 -6.76 -3.00 1.80
N ALA A 37 -7.08 -3.86 0.83
CA ALA A 37 -6.35 -3.92 -0.44
C ALA A 37 -6.47 -2.60 -1.23
N GLN A 38 -7.67 -2.03 -1.33
CA GLN A 38 -7.91 -0.75 -2.04
C GLN A 38 -7.14 0.42 -1.40
N ARG A 39 -7.06 0.48 -0.07
CA ARG A 39 -6.25 1.54 0.59
C ARG A 39 -4.77 1.40 0.23
N ALA A 40 -4.26 0.17 0.17
CA ALA A 40 -2.88 -0.08 -0.18
C ALA A 40 -2.55 0.26 -1.65
N THR A 41 -3.50 0.10 -2.57
CA THR A 41 -3.32 0.50 -3.98
C THR A 41 -3.34 2.02 -4.13
N ILE A 42 -4.29 2.71 -3.47
CA ILE A 42 -4.38 4.19 -3.50
C ILE A 42 -3.08 4.83 -2.99
N TRP A 43 -2.52 4.33 -1.88
CA TRP A 43 -1.25 4.85 -1.36
C TRP A 43 -0.07 4.61 -2.32
N ARG A 44 -0.05 3.46 -3.01
CA ARG A 44 0.97 3.18 -4.03
C ARG A 44 0.89 4.14 -5.21
N GLU A 45 -0.30 4.35 -5.75
CA GLU A 45 -0.51 5.27 -6.86
C GLU A 45 -0.05 6.68 -6.49
N ARG A 46 -0.45 7.18 -5.31
CA ARG A 46 0.01 8.49 -4.81
C ARG A 46 1.52 8.54 -4.64
N ALA A 47 2.13 7.48 -4.12
CA ALA A 47 3.57 7.42 -3.94
C ALA A 47 4.32 7.43 -5.28
N LEU A 48 3.80 6.75 -6.32
CA LEU A 48 4.35 6.78 -7.68
C LEU A 48 4.30 8.19 -8.26
N TRP A 49 3.15 8.86 -8.16
CA TRP A 49 2.99 10.24 -8.62
C TRP A 49 3.95 11.20 -7.90
N LEU A 50 4.16 11.02 -6.59
CA LEU A 50 5.09 11.85 -5.82
C LEU A 50 6.56 11.57 -6.17
N ALA A 51 6.91 10.31 -6.43
CA ALA A 51 8.25 9.94 -6.85
C ALA A 51 8.58 10.50 -8.25
N ASP A 52 7.62 10.41 -9.17
CA ASP A 52 7.70 10.98 -10.51
C ASP A 52 7.82 12.51 -10.46
N ALA A 53 6.97 13.18 -9.67
CA ALA A 53 7.06 14.62 -9.47
C ALA A 53 8.43 15.07 -8.91
N ARG A 54 9.08 14.25 -8.07
CA ARG A 54 10.45 14.55 -7.61
C ARG A 54 11.45 14.48 -8.76
N ILE A 55 11.35 13.45 -9.60
CA ILE A 55 12.25 13.26 -10.75
C ILE A 55 12.09 14.42 -11.72
N GLU A 56 10.86 14.81 -12.06
CA GLU A 56 10.60 15.97 -12.91
C GLU A 56 11.15 17.27 -12.31
N ARG A 57 10.99 17.47 -10.99
CA ARG A 57 11.56 18.63 -10.30
C ARG A 57 13.09 18.65 -10.34
N LEU A 58 13.73 17.50 -10.23
CA LEU A 58 15.19 17.41 -10.29
C LEU A 58 15.75 17.86 -11.64
N HIS A 59 15.01 17.63 -12.74
CA HIS A 59 15.40 18.11 -14.07
C HIS A 59 15.28 19.62 -14.22
N VAL A 60 14.35 20.27 -13.51
CA VAL A 60 14.09 21.71 -13.64
C VAL A 60 14.87 22.55 -12.61
N ALA A 61 14.96 22.07 -11.37
CA ALA A 61 15.59 22.77 -10.26
C ALA A 61 15.99 21.79 -9.14
N ALA A 62 17.14 21.12 -9.31
CA ALA A 62 17.59 20.03 -8.43
C ALA A 62 17.69 20.39 -6.94
N GLU A 63 18.10 21.62 -6.64
CA GLU A 63 18.41 22.09 -5.28
C GLU A 63 17.28 22.92 -4.63
N ALA A 64 16.15 23.11 -5.31
CA ALA A 64 15.04 23.87 -4.73
C ALA A 64 14.30 23.05 -3.67
N ASP A 65 14.12 23.62 -2.48
CA ASP A 65 13.14 23.11 -1.51
C ASP A 65 11.74 23.39 -2.06
N ASP A 66 11.13 22.35 -2.61
CA ASP A 66 9.85 22.39 -3.32
C ASP A 66 8.66 21.99 -2.42
N GLY A 67 8.92 21.77 -1.13
CA GLY A 67 7.94 21.29 -0.16
C GLY A 67 7.40 19.89 -0.46
N LEU A 68 8.03 19.14 -1.37
CA LEU A 68 7.54 17.83 -1.78
C LEU A 68 7.61 16.81 -0.65
N ALA A 69 8.64 16.89 0.20
CA ALA A 69 8.74 16.07 1.42
C ALA A 69 7.55 16.31 2.38
N ALA A 70 7.13 17.56 2.56
CA ALA A 70 5.94 17.89 3.35
C ALA A 70 4.66 17.34 2.71
N ARG A 71 4.57 17.42 1.36
CA ARG A 71 3.45 16.85 0.59
C ARG A 71 3.37 15.34 0.71
N VAL A 72 4.51 14.65 0.75
CA VAL A 72 4.60 13.21 1.00
C VAL A 72 4.08 12.87 2.39
N ALA A 73 4.53 13.57 3.43
CA ALA A 73 4.07 13.36 4.81
C ALA A 73 2.57 13.63 4.98
N ALA A 74 2.01 14.58 4.22
CA ALA A 74 0.57 14.88 4.25
C ALA A 74 -0.28 13.89 3.43
N SER A 75 0.27 13.33 2.35
CA SER A 75 -0.48 12.47 1.40
C SER A 75 -0.46 10.99 1.77
N LEU A 76 0.54 10.58 2.54
CA LEU A 76 0.82 9.19 2.89
C LEU A 76 0.98 9.02 4.41
N PRO A 77 0.48 7.92 4.99
CA PRO A 77 0.58 7.68 6.43
C PRO A 77 2.04 7.52 6.85
N GLY A 78 2.59 8.47 7.62
CA GLY A 78 4.01 8.47 7.98
C GLY A 78 4.93 8.50 6.76
N GLY A 79 4.51 9.23 5.71
CA GLY A 79 5.23 9.31 4.45
C GLY A 79 6.65 9.81 4.61
N THR A 80 7.59 9.19 3.91
CA THR A 80 9.00 9.63 3.82
C THR A 80 9.45 9.60 2.37
N MET A 81 10.37 10.49 2.01
CA MET A 81 10.98 10.54 0.69
C MET A 81 12.49 10.61 0.85
N THR A 82 13.20 9.75 0.13
CA THR A 82 14.66 9.72 0.11
C THR A 82 15.17 9.50 -1.31
N ARG A 83 16.44 9.85 -1.50
CA ARG A 83 17.19 9.56 -2.73
C ARG A 83 18.25 8.51 -2.41
N GLY A 84 18.60 7.70 -3.38
CA GLY A 84 19.76 6.82 -3.26
C GLY A 84 20.44 6.62 -4.58
N ASP A 85 21.72 6.33 -4.51
CA ASP A 85 22.55 6.12 -5.67
C ASP A 85 22.49 4.65 -6.10
N GLY A 86 22.61 4.44 -7.40
CA GLY A 86 22.66 3.16 -8.08
C GLY A 86 23.95 2.97 -8.86
N PRO A 87 24.15 1.77 -9.43
CA PRO A 87 25.25 1.53 -10.37
C PRO A 87 25.05 2.33 -11.66
N ASP A 88 26.14 2.56 -12.38
CA ASP A 88 26.16 3.12 -13.74
C ASP A 88 25.43 4.47 -13.89
N GLY A 89 25.59 5.35 -12.90
CA GLY A 89 24.99 6.68 -12.90
C GLY A 89 23.46 6.71 -12.74
N VAL A 90 22.83 5.56 -12.47
CA VAL A 90 21.40 5.50 -12.17
C VAL A 90 21.18 6.00 -10.75
N ARG A 91 20.20 6.88 -10.57
CA ARG A 91 19.72 7.33 -9.26
C ARG A 91 18.31 6.84 -9.02
N TYR A 92 17.93 6.77 -7.75
CA TYR A 92 16.63 6.30 -7.34
C TYR A 92 15.94 7.30 -6.45
N THR A 93 14.65 7.48 -6.69
CA THR A 93 13.74 8.15 -5.76
C THR A 93 12.95 7.07 -5.03
N PHE A 94 12.96 7.13 -3.71
CA PHE A 94 12.20 6.26 -2.84
C PHE A 94 11.11 7.06 -2.14
N VAL A 95 9.88 6.54 -2.15
CA VAL A 95 8.77 7.10 -1.38
C VAL A 95 8.15 5.99 -0.55
N GLY A 96 8.30 6.09 0.76
CA GLY A 96 7.82 5.11 1.73
C GLY A 96 6.64 5.61 2.53
N TRP A 97 5.81 4.70 3.01
CA TRP A 97 4.72 4.96 3.95
C TRP A 97 4.60 3.83 4.96
N ARG A 98 3.90 4.09 6.06
CA ARG A 98 3.54 3.10 7.06
C ARG A 98 2.44 2.20 6.49
N GLY A 99 2.78 0.94 6.19
CA GLY A 99 1.80 -0.05 5.73
C GLY A 99 2.08 -1.44 6.28
N GLY A 100 1.13 -1.99 7.04
CA GLY A 100 1.22 -3.35 7.59
C GLY A 100 2.41 -3.56 8.55
N ASN A 101 2.76 -4.83 8.76
CA ASN A 101 3.76 -5.28 9.73
C ASN A 101 5.16 -5.45 9.11
N ALA A 102 5.25 -5.31 7.79
CA ALA A 102 6.50 -5.49 7.06
C ALA A 102 7.36 -4.24 7.24
N ALA A 103 8.47 -4.39 7.96
CA ALA A 103 9.50 -3.37 7.98
C ALA A 103 9.98 -3.14 6.54
N THR A 104 9.81 -1.91 6.05
CA THR A 104 10.34 -1.53 4.74
C THR A 104 11.81 -1.18 4.92
N GLY A 105 12.69 -1.92 4.24
CA GLY A 105 14.11 -1.59 4.24
C GLY A 105 14.37 -0.22 3.59
N PRO A 106 15.52 0.43 3.86
CA PRO A 106 15.83 1.78 3.39
C PRO A 106 15.86 1.93 1.85
N ARG A 107 15.88 0.81 1.12
CA ARG A 107 15.93 0.74 -0.34
C ARG A 107 14.67 0.12 -0.98
N CYS A 108 13.56 0.10 -0.27
CA CYS A 108 12.34 -0.57 -0.74
C CYS A 108 12.51 -2.06 -1.02
N GLU A 109 13.41 -2.69 -0.28
CA GLU A 109 13.62 -4.12 -0.35
C GLU A 109 12.57 -4.82 0.52
N VAL A 110 12.03 -5.92 0.01
CA VAL A 110 11.14 -6.78 0.81
C VAL A 110 12.01 -7.49 1.82
N ALA A 111 11.83 -7.19 3.11
CA ALA A 111 12.44 -7.96 4.18
C ALA A 111 11.76 -9.34 4.25
N GLY A 112 12.31 -10.34 3.55
CA GLY A 112 11.91 -11.75 3.62
C GLY A 112 10.69 -12.15 2.79
N GLY A 113 10.24 -13.40 2.96
CA GLY A 113 9.16 -14.06 2.19
C GLY A 113 7.73 -13.56 2.48
N SER A 114 7.56 -12.26 2.72
CA SER A 114 6.24 -11.66 2.87
C SER A 114 5.48 -11.68 1.53
N ALA A 115 4.28 -12.24 1.52
CA ALA A 115 3.37 -12.16 0.37
C ALA A 115 2.79 -10.74 0.18
N GLN A 116 2.92 -9.87 1.19
CA GLN A 116 2.47 -8.48 1.11
C GLN A 116 3.55 -7.63 0.43
N PRO A 117 3.21 -6.89 -0.64
CA PRO A 117 4.15 -5.98 -1.29
C PRO A 117 4.63 -4.88 -0.33
N PRO A 118 5.86 -4.38 -0.50
CA PRO A 118 6.46 -3.42 0.42
C PRO A 118 5.66 -2.11 0.43
N SER A 119 5.64 -1.41 1.56
CA SER A 119 4.93 -0.13 1.73
C SER A 119 5.79 1.04 1.26
N CYS A 120 6.37 0.90 0.07
CA CYS A 120 7.11 1.96 -0.59
C CYS A 120 7.19 1.72 -2.11
N VAL A 121 7.64 2.74 -2.84
CA VAL A 121 7.94 2.68 -4.27
C VAL A 121 9.36 3.18 -4.53
N ARG A 122 9.97 2.66 -5.59
CA ARG A 122 11.32 3.01 -6.06
C ARG A 122 11.27 3.25 -7.56
N ILE A 123 11.64 4.44 -8.00
CA ILE A 123 11.72 4.78 -9.43
C ILE A 123 13.18 5.11 -9.80
N PRO A 124 13.79 4.35 -10.73
CA PRO A 124 15.10 4.71 -11.31
C PRO A 124 14.97 5.89 -12.27
N TYR A 125 16.02 6.70 -12.34
CA TYR A 125 16.20 7.72 -13.37
C TYR A 125 17.70 7.99 -13.56
N ARG A 126 18.04 8.69 -14.64
CA ARG A 126 19.37 9.26 -14.86
C ARG A 126 19.25 10.76 -14.77
N GLU A 127 20.23 11.42 -14.18
CA GLU A 127 20.35 12.87 -14.35
C GLU A 127 20.84 13.16 -15.76
N ALA A 128 20.28 14.19 -16.37
CA ALA A 128 20.87 14.75 -17.58
C ALA A 128 22.30 15.22 -17.22
N GLU A 129 23.28 14.87 -18.04
CA GLU A 129 24.61 15.49 -17.96
C GLU A 129 24.38 17.00 -18.05
N ALA A 130 24.93 17.75 -17.09
CA ALA A 130 24.91 19.20 -17.17
C ALA A 130 25.64 19.56 -18.46
N ASP A 131 24.90 20.00 -19.48
CA ASP A 131 25.46 20.55 -20.72
C ASP A 131 26.35 21.72 -20.28
N GLU A 132 27.67 21.50 -20.26
CA GLU A 132 28.66 22.54 -19.99
C GLU A 132 28.56 23.56 -21.14
N ARG A 133 27.76 24.61 -20.92
CA ARG A 133 27.61 25.74 -21.83
C ARG A 133 28.06 27.04 -21.20
#